data_AF-A0AAV5TY92-F1
#
_entry.id   AF-A0AAV5TY92-F1
#
_cell.length_a   1.000
_cell.length_b   1.000
_cell.length_c   1.000
_cell.angle_alpha   90.00
_cell.angle_beta   90.00
_cell.angle_gamma   90.00
#
_symmetry.space_group_name_H-M   'P 1'
#
loop_
_entity.id
_entity.type
_entity.pdbx_description
1 polymer ?
#
loop_
_entity_poly.entity_id
_entity_poly.type
_entity_poly.pdbx_seq_one_letter_code
_entity_poly.pdbx_strand_id
1 'polypeptide(L)'
;SLEIQFPIGLHSTVCFRMEDRNSNDTNQSLLHTVTLARIEQHHPVIPKYQFAIPEVHTSCFCECDATERCSSAEYASERCSEKNTQNHGCYRTYFDKQPSTSCPIEAAMGSHLCCELKFAPFENITYTAIQLGSPMTYAVFMYTSYDYAVDSWVVKETRTIITQIEGISSHSNLDSNGLLMMEVIPSGQFPHQLVNGMYFTESTHVGSTGEIRMGRVNDFNDMNPDDLGWYRRNDATGRFQVPSGELTMKRIHEAKVIDCKQQRISSLINANYYKQNSFILPQYVTNIYRWIESAAFNESSRQVIVSHAHGVNLQLNIHVDEDFEGSLVLLHNSSRLDSFSGSIQVDSQSRHYLNIILTGATGKMNGFVRSNQSAAVAQIYHFTVYIHEISSTNRSLLVPYPATLDKGEREVCMRAEGKKEKDSICAVFPFHEEALE
;
A
#
# COMPACT_ATOMS: atom_id res chain seq x y z
N SER A 1 -26.46 -18.11 30.16
CA SER A 1 -26.30 -17.03 29.17
C SER A 1 -26.80 -17.50 27.81
N LEU A 2 -27.39 -16.58 27.04
CA LEU A 2 -27.83 -16.84 25.66
C LEU A 2 -26.68 -16.46 24.72
N GLU A 3 -26.31 -17.36 23.82
CA GLU A 3 -25.15 -17.18 22.93
C GLU A 3 -25.50 -17.52 21.49
N ILE A 4 -24.98 -16.72 20.55
CA ILE A 4 -24.99 -17.05 19.12
C ILE A 4 -23.57 -16.97 18.58
N GLN A 5 -23.17 -18.02 17.87
CA GLN A 5 -21.88 -18.12 17.20
C GLN A 5 -22.06 -18.07 15.69
N PHE A 6 -21.27 -17.25 14.99
CA PHE A 6 -21.30 -17.18 13.53
C PHE A 6 -19.97 -16.67 12.94
N PRO A 7 -19.59 -17.13 11.73
CA PRO A 7 -18.50 -16.52 10.98
C PRO A 7 -18.97 -15.22 10.32
N ILE A 8 -18.13 -14.18 10.38
CA ILE A 8 -18.36 -12.92 9.68
C ILE A 8 -17.21 -12.66 8.69
N GLY A 9 -17.55 -12.32 7.45
CA GLY A 9 -16.57 -11.94 6.42
C GLY A 9 -16.24 -10.46 6.47
N LEU A 10 -15.07 -10.07 5.96
CA LEU A 10 -14.71 -8.66 5.81
C LEU A 10 -15.76 -7.89 4.99
N HIS A 11 -16.08 -6.68 5.44
CA HIS A 11 -17.14 -5.79 4.93
C HIS A 11 -18.58 -6.32 5.05
N SER A 12 -18.78 -7.52 5.61
CA SER A 12 -20.14 -8.07 5.80
C SER A 12 -20.78 -7.60 7.10
N THR A 13 -22.12 -7.58 7.10
CA THR A 13 -22.96 -7.18 8.24
C THR A 13 -23.83 -8.35 8.66
N VAL A 14 -23.89 -8.60 9.96
CA VAL A 14 -24.83 -9.54 10.59
C VAL A 14 -25.88 -8.75 11.35
N CYS A 15 -27.14 -9.15 11.21
CA CYS A 15 -28.28 -8.49 11.80
C CYS A 15 -29.00 -9.43 12.77
N PHE A 16 -29.40 -8.94 13.94
CA PHE A 16 -30.17 -9.72 14.90
C PHE A 16 -31.14 -8.86 15.70
N ARG A 17 -32.16 -9.50 16.28
CA ARG A 17 -33.10 -8.90 17.23
C ARG A 17 -33.09 -9.66 18.54
N MET A 18 -33.33 -8.95 19.63
CA MET A 18 -33.63 -9.52 20.94
C MET A 18 -35.14 -9.55 21.11
N GLU A 19 -35.71 -10.72 21.36
CA GLU A 19 -37.11 -10.89 21.70
C GLU A 19 -37.24 -11.15 23.20
N ASP A 20 -37.76 -10.17 23.93
CA ASP A 20 -38.03 -10.28 25.37
C ASP A 20 -39.36 -11.02 25.59
N ARG A 21 -39.35 -12.06 26.44
CA ARG A 21 -40.55 -12.85 26.75
C ARG A 21 -41.55 -12.13 27.64
N ASN A 22 -41.10 -11.15 28.42
CA ASN A 22 -41.91 -10.48 29.44
C ASN A 22 -42.55 -9.17 28.94
N SER A 23 -42.18 -8.71 27.74
CA SER A 23 -42.77 -7.56 27.07
C SER A 23 -44.04 -7.95 26.29
N ASN A 24 -45.21 -7.72 26.90
CA ASN A 24 -46.51 -7.73 26.20
C ASN A 24 -46.68 -6.52 25.24
N ASP A 25 -45.69 -5.63 25.17
CA ASP A 25 -45.77 -4.41 24.41
C ASP A 25 -45.30 -4.67 22.97
N THR A 26 -46.10 -4.23 22.00
CA THR A 26 -45.78 -4.20 20.56
C THR A 26 -44.65 -3.22 20.20
N ASN A 27 -43.84 -2.80 21.18
CA ASN A 27 -42.66 -1.98 20.95
C ASN A 27 -41.66 -2.82 20.19
N GLN A 28 -41.48 -2.46 18.92
CA GLN A 28 -40.66 -3.20 17.97
C GLN A 28 -39.25 -3.35 18.56
N SER A 29 -38.82 -4.60 18.73
CA SER A 29 -37.47 -4.88 19.20
C SER A 29 -36.44 -4.25 18.27
N LEU A 30 -35.45 -3.59 18.87
CA LEU A 30 -34.38 -2.91 18.15
C LEU A 30 -33.66 -3.92 17.23
N LEU A 31 -33.38 -3.49 16.01
CA LEU A 31 -32.54 -4.23 15.08
C LEU A 31 -31.09 -3.89 15.38
N HIS A 32 -30.32 -4.88 15.80
CA HIS A 32 -28.89 -4.75 16.04
C HIS A 32 -28.12 -5.22 14.81
N THR A 33 -27.07 -4.48 14.45
CA THR A 33 -26.20 -4.82 13.34
C THR A 33 -24.75 -4.74 13.77
N VAL A 34 -23.96 -5.72 13.36
CA VAL A 34 -22.51 -5.76 13.55
C VAL A 34 -21.87 -5.94 12.19
N THR A 35 -21.04 -4.98 11.79
CA THR A 35 -20.32 -5.01 10.52
C THR A 35 -18.83 -5.16 10.81
N LEU A 36 -18.18 -6.15 10.19
CA LEU A 36 -16.71 -6.20 10.16
C LEU A 36 -16.25 -5.18 9.12
N ALA A 37 -16.00 -3.94 9.55
CA ALA A 37 -15.75 -2.83 8.64
C ALA A 37 -14.37 -2.92 7.99
N ARG A 38 -13.32 -3.21 8.78
CA ARG A 38 -11.93 -3.28 8.31
C ARG A 38 -11.13 -4.34 9.06
N ILE A 39 -10.10 -4.86 8.38
CA ILE A 39 -8.99 -5.57 9.00
C ILE A 39 -7.73 -4.74 8.75
N GLU A 40 -7.03 -4.38 9.82
CA GLU A 40 -5.90 -3.45 9.80
C GLU A 40 -4.65 -4.12 10.38
N GLN A 41 -3.51 -3.98 9.70
CA GLN A 41 -2.19 -4.35 10.22
C GLN A 41 -1.44 -3.08 10.61
N HIS A 42 -1.05 -2.99 11.88
CA HIS A 42 -0.34 -1.86 12.44
C HIS A 42 1.14 -2.20 12.55
N HIS A 43 1.93 -1.74 11.58
CA HIS A 43 3.37 -1.93 11.57
C HIS A 43 4.06 -0.84 12.39
N PRO A 44 4.86 -1.20 13.42
CA PRO A 44 5.68 -0.22 14.13
C PRO A 44 6.81 0.28 13.22
N VAL A 45 7.13 1.57 13.34
CA VAL A 45 8.22 2.21 12.59
C VAL A 45 9.40 2.50 13.51
N ILE A 46 10.60 1.98 13.18
CA ILE A 46 11.76 1.94 14.11
C ILE A 46 12.81 3.03 13.79
N PRO A 47 13.53 3.05 12.65
CA PRO A 47 14.22 4.25 12.18
C PRO A 47 13.43 5.03 11.12
N LYS A 48 13.59 6.36 11.15
CA LYS A 48 13.18 7.27 10.09
C LYS A 48 14.29 8.25 9.75
N TYR A 49 14.46 8.53 8.46
CA TYR A 49 15.26 9.67 8.02
C TYR A 49 14.58 10.37 6.86
N GLN A 50 14.81 11.67 6.71
CA GLN A 50 14.29 12.43 5.59
C GLN A 50 15.32 12.46 4.46
N PHE A 51 14.86 12.34 3.23
CA PHE A 51 15.68 12.41 2.03
C PHE A 51 14.96 13.16 0.92
N ALA A 52 15.70 13.58 -0.09
CA ALA A 52 15.16 14.20 -1.28
C ALA A 52 15.79 13.57 -2.53
N ILE A 53 15.16 13.79 -3.67
CA ILE A 53 15.77 13.49 -4.96
C ILE A 53 16.66 14.68 -5.33
N PRO A 54 17.96 14.50 -5.55
CA PRO A 54 18.83 15.62 -5.90
C PRO A 54 18.72 15.99 -7.38
N GLU A 55 18.68 17.28 -7.65
CA GLU A 55 19.10 17.88 -8.92
C GLU A 55 20.59 18.23 -8.82
N VAL A 56 21.36 17.77 -9.81
CA VAL A 56 22.83 17.87 -9.76
C VAL A 56 23.35 18.77 -10.85
N HIS A 57 24.13 19.78 -10.46
CA HIS A 57 24.84 20.67 -11.35
C HIS A 57 26.33 20.51 -11.17
N THR A 58 27.02 20.04 -12.22
CA THR A 58 28.48 19.90 -12.23
C THR A 58 29.14 21.09 -12.94
N SER A 59 30.11 21.71 -12.29
CA SER A 59 30.97 22.74 -12.88
C SER A 59 32.41 22.28 -12.80
N CYS A 60 33.04 22.02 -13.95
CA CYS A 60 34.41 21.54 -14.03
C CYS A 60 35.30 22.50 -14.81
N PHE A 61 36.59 22.53 -14.48
CA PHE A 61 37.62 23.19 -15.29
C PHE A 61 38.90 22.37 -15.34
N CYS A 62 39.61 22.47 -16.46
CA CYS A 62 40.85 21.78 -16.72
C CYS A 62 42.06 22.74 -16.70
N GLU A 63 43.17 22.30 -16.13
CA GLU A 63 44.45 22.99 -16.16
C GLU A 63 45.53 22.10 -16.78
N CYS A 64 46.28 22.64 -17.74
CA CYS A 64 47.35 21.90 -18.41
C CYS A 64 48.53 21.60 -17.48
N ASP A 65 48.85 22.52 -16.59
CA ASP A 65 49.91 22.38 -15.59
C ASP A 65 49.29 22.37 -14.18
N ALA A 66 49.91 21.65 -13.24
CA ALA A 66 49.51 21.65 -11.84
C ALA A 66 49.73 23.04 -11.23
N THR A 67 48.67 23.83 -11.06
CA THR A 67 48.72 25.10 -10.33
C THR A 67 48.08 24.95 -8.95
N GLU A 68 48.26 25.95 -8.07
CA GLU A 68 47.57 25.97 -6.77
C GLU A 68 46.04 25.93 -6.91
N ARG A 69 45.51 26.46 -8.02
CA ARG A 69 44.07 26.57 -8.28
C ARG A 69 43.37 25.24 -8.53
N CYS A 70 44.04 24.29 -9.18
CA CYS A 70 43.52 22.92 -9.35
C CYS A 70 44.48 21.92 -8.70
N SER A 71 44.45 21.89 -7.37
CA SER A 71 45.31 21.04 -6.56
C SER A 71 44.52 19.97 -5.82
N SER A 72 45.19 18.86 -5.49
CA SER A 72 44.60 17.82 -4.64
C SER A 72 44.27 18.35 -3.25
N ALA A 73 45.01 19.34 -2.74
CA ALA A 73 44.75 19.93 -1.44
C ALA A 73 43.38 20.62 -1.37
N GLU A 74 42.96 21.33 -2.43
CA GLU A 74 41.70 22.09 -2.43
C GLU A 74 40.48 21.31 -2.99
N TYR A 75 40.72 20.28 -3.81
CA TYR A 75 39.66 19.57 -4.53
C TYR A 75 39.57 18.07 -4.23
N ALA A 76 40.53 17.47 -3.53
CA ALA A 76 40.42 16.06 -3.14
C ALA A 76 39.56 15.92 -1.89
N SER A 77 38.33 15.44 -2.08
CA SER A 77 37.43 15.06 -0.98
C SER A 77 37.12 16.21 -0.01
N GLU A 78 36.95 17.43 -0.52
CA GLU A 78 36.55 18.60 0.27
C GLU A 78 35.13 19.08 -0.07
N ARG A 79 34.50 19.79 0.88
CA ARG A 79 33.27 20.54 0.61
C ARG A 79 33.61 21.88 -0.04
N CYS A 80 32.71 22.38 -0.88
CA CYS A 80 32.86 23.73 -1.42
C CYS A 80 32.75 24.78 -0.29
N SER A 81 33.40 25.94 -0.47
CA SER A 81 33.30 27.05 0.49
C SER A 81 31.86 27.55 0.65
N GLU A 82 31.41 27.68 1.91
CA GLU A 82 30.00 27.87 2.32
C GLU A 82 29.35 29.21 1.95
N LYS A 83 30.06 30.13 1.30
CA LYS A 83 29.65 31.54 1.18
C LYS A 83 28.34 31.79 0.42
N ASN A 84 27.74 30.80 -0.26
CA ASN A 84 26.52 30.98 -1.06
C ASN A 84 25.52 29.80 -1.07
N THR A 85 25.68 28.76 -0.24
CA THR A 85 24.83 27.54 -0.33
C THR A 85 23.88 27.43 0.85
N GLN A 86 22.74 28.13 0.80
CA GLN A 86 21.80 28.11 1.93
C GLN A 86 21.08 26.77 2.12
N ASN A 87 20.84 25.98 1.05
CA ASN A 87 20.15 24.67 1.11
C ASN A 87 20.78 23.55 0.27
N HIS A 88 22.00 23.74 -0.22
CA HIS A 88 22.62 22.85 -1.20
C HIS A 88 23.83 22.11 -0.63
N GLY A 89 23.93 20.82 -0.95
CA GLY A 89 25.16 20.06 -0.73
C GLY A 89 26.16 20.44 -1.82
N CYS A 90 27.42 20.71 -1.49
CA CYS A 90 28.44 21.00 -2.49
C CYS A 90 29.74 20.27 -2.18
N TYR A 91 30.26 19.55 -3.17
CA TYR A 91 31.42 18.68 -3.03
C TYR A 91 32.40 18.90 -4.16
N ARG A 92 33.68 18.75 -3.86
CA ARG A 92 34.76 18.87 -4.83
C ARG A 92 35.35 17.50 -5.17
N THR A 93 35.75 17.37 -6.42
CA THR A 93 36.46 16.19 -6.92
C THR A 93 37.64 16.62 -7.78
N TYR A 94 38.70 15.82 -7.70
CA TYR A 94 39.97 16.06 -8.36
C TYR A 94 40.36 14.82 -9.15
N PHE A 95 40.69 15.02 -10.43
CA PHE A 95 41.16 13.97 -11.33
C PHE A 95 42.51 14.38 -11.90
N ASP A 96 43.54 13.60 -11.58
CA ASP A 96 44.88 13.77 -12.14
C ASP A 96 45.04 13.01 -13.46
N LYS A 97 46.19 13.21 -14.11
CA LYS A 97 46.65 12.44 -15.28
C LYS A 97 45.62 12.42 -16.43
N GLN A 98 44.95 13.53 -16.65
CA GLN A 98 43.98 13.67 -17.73
C GLN A 98 44.68 13.84 -19.08
N PRO A 99 44.00 13.55 -20.20
CA PRO A 99 44.54 13.78 -21.53
C PRO A 99 44.91 15.26 -21.74
N SER A 100 46.18 15.53 -22.05
CA SER A 100 46.71 16.87 -22.35
C SER A 100 46.39 17.34 -23.78
N THR A 101 45.25 16.92 -24.33
CA THR A 101 44.79 17.35 -25.66
C THR A 101 44.74 18.88 -25.71
N SER A 102 45.46 19.46 -26.67
CA SER A 102 45.57 20.92 -26.88
C SER A 102 46.39 21.68 -25.80
N CYS A 103 47.13 20.98 -24.95
CA CYS A 103 48.10 21.57 -24.01
C CYS A 103 49.52 21.65 -24.59
N PRO A 104 50.41 22.50 -24.06
CA PRO A 104 51.82 22.56 -24.44
C PRO A 104 52.56 21.23 -24.18
N ILE A 105 53.54 20.90 -25.02
CA ILE A 105 54.31 19.64 -24.96
C ILE A 105 55.09 19.49 -23.63
N GLU A 106 55.37 20.60 -22.95
CA GLU A 106 56.06 20.66 -21.66
C GLU A 106 55.21 20.16 -20.48
N ALA A 107 53.90 20.01 -20.65
CA ALA A 107 52.96 19.46 -19.65
C ALA A 107 53.04 17.91 -19.57
N ALA A 108 54.26 17.38 -19.41
CA ALA A 108 54.57 15.94 -19.49
C ALA A 108 53.89 15.07 -18.42
N MET A 109 53.26 15.67 -17.40
CA MET A 109 52.58 14.97 -16.30
C MET A 109 51.07 14.78 -16.50
N GLY A 110 50.52 15.20 -17.64
CA GLY A 110 49.08 15.16 -17.93
C GLY A 110 48.34 16.35 -17.30
N SER A 111 47.16 16.68 -17.83
CA SER A 111 46.37 17.80 -17.31
C SER A 111 45.62 17.41 -16.02
N HIS A 112 45.20 18.42 -15.27
CA HIS A 112 44.43 18.27 -14.04
C HIS A 112 42.99 18.74 -14.26
N LEU A 113 42.02 18.03 -13.70
CA LEU A 113 40.60 18.36 -13.79
C LEU A 113 40.02 18.51 -12.39
N CYS A 114 39.45 19.68 -12.14
CA CYS A 114 38.82 20.03 -10.88
C CYS A 114 37.35 20.33 -11.10
N CYS A 115 36.50 19.75 -10.26
CA CYS A 115 35.04 19.86 -10.41
C CYS A 115 34.37 20.19 -9.09
N GLU A 116 33.36 21.06 -9.15
CA GLU A 116 32.41 21.33 -8.08
C GLU A 116 31.05 20.73 -8.47
N LEU A 117 30.51 19.88 -7.59
CA LEU A 117 29.19 19.27 -7.75
C LEU A 117 28.23 19.92 -6.76
N LYS A 118 27.17 20.55 -7.25
CA LYS A 118 26.12 21.17 -6.46
C LYS A 118 24.85 20.33 -6.50
N PHE A 119 24.29 20.07 -5.33
CA PHE A 119 23.10 19.25 -5.12
C PHE A 119 21.99 20.12 -4.55
N ALA A 120 20.82 20.08 -5.18
CA ALA A 120 19.60 20.75 -4.71
C ALA A 120 18.46 19.75 -4.59
N PRO A 121 17.54 19.88 -3.64
CA PRO A 121 16.33 19.08 -3.64
C PRO A 121 15.47 19.42 -4.87
N PHE A 122 15.21 18.43 -5.73
CA PHE A 122 14.37 18.59 -6.90
C PHE A 122 12.93 18.92 -6.48
N GLU A 123 12.38 20.00 -7.03
CA GLU A 123 11.03 20.52 -6.74
C GLU A 123 10.74 20.79 -5.24
N ASN A 124 11.78 20.87 -4.39
CA ASN A 124 11.66 20.95 -2.93
C ASN A 124 10.81 19.82 -2.29
N ILE A 125 10.65 18.69 -2.98
CA ILE A 125 9.92 17.53 -2.45
C ILE A 125 10.82 16.79 -1.46
N THR A 126 10.27 16.49 -0.29
CA THR A 126 10.94 15.71 0.76
C THR A 126 10.21 14.40 0.96
N TYR A 127 10.95 13.34 1.19
CA TYR A 127 10.44 12.02 1.49
C TYR A 127 10.93 11.58 2.87
N THR A 128 10.10 10.80 3.56
CA THR A 128 10.44 10.12 4.81
C THR A 128 10.66 8.65 4.50
N ALA A 129 11.89 8.16 4.69
CA ALA A 129 12.18 6.73 4.70
C ALA A 129 11.77 6.15 6.06
N ILE A 130 11.10 5.01 6.05
CA ILE A 130 10.57 4.31 7.22
C ILE A 130 10.89 2.82 7.14
N GLN A 131 11.32 2.23 8.24
CA GLN A 131 11.49 0.77 8.33
C GLN A 131 10.28 0.16 9.05
N LEU A 132 9.60 -0.78 8.40
CA LEU A 132 8.47 -1.50 8.98
C LEU A 132 8.96 -2.70 9.79
N GLY A 133 8.54 -2.75 11.05
CA GLY A 133 8.64 -3.94 11.88
C GLY A 133 7.44 -4.89 11.69
N SER A 134 7.43 -5.95 12.49
CA SER A 134 6.33 -6.92 12.50
C SER A 134 5.03 -6.27 12.98
N PRO A 135 3.90 -6.45 12.27
CA PRO A 135 2.65 -5.80 12.61
C PRO A 135 1.95 -6.48 13.78
N MET A 136 0.97 -5.76 14.33
CA MET A 136 -0.15 -6.35 15.07
C MET A 136 -1.41 -6.22 14.22
N THR A 137 -2.25 -7.26 14.21
CA THR A 137 -3.49 -7.25 13.43
C THR A 137 -4.71 -6.91 14.29
N TYR A 138 -5.54 -6.00 13.80
CA TYR A 138 -6.77 -5.54 14.42
C TYR A 138 -7.97 -5.72 13.49
N ALA A 139 -9.12 -6.07 14.06
CA ALA A 139 -10.41 -6.00 13.41
C ALA A 139 -11.15 -4.78 13.92
N VAL A 140 -11.75 -4.03 12.99
CA VAL A 140 -12.58 -2.87 13.28
C VAL A 140 -14.02 -3.22 12.98
N PHE A 141 -14.84 -3.31 14.02
CA PHE A 141 -16.26 -3.55 13.93
C PHE A 141 -17.05 -2.25 14.07
N MET A 142 -18.12 -2.14 13.30
CA MET A 142 -19.11 -1.08 13.43
C MET A 142 -20.41 -1.71 13.94
N TYR A 143 -20.80 -1.35 15.16
CA TYR A 143 -22.07 -1.71 15.74
C TYR A 143 -23.08 -0.58 15.53
N THR A 144 -24.29 -0.91 15.11
CA THR A 144 -25.39 0.06 14.97
C THR A 144 -26.71 -0.58 15.37
N SER A 145 -27.49 0.13 16.19
CA SER A 145 -28.86 -0.26 16.53
C SER A 145 -29.87 0.65 15.84
N TYR A 146 -30.93 0.03 15.32
CA TYR A 146 -31.99 0.70 14.59
C TYR A 146 -33.34 0.43 15.23
N ASP A 147 -34.17 1.46 15.23
CA ASP A 147 -35.58 1.41 15.57
C ASP A 147 -36.39 1.67 14.30
N TYR A 148 -37.49 0.96 14.11
CA TYR A 148 -38.36 1.19 12.96
C TYR A 148 -39.57 1.98 13.43
N ALA A 149 -39.50 3.30 13.22
CA ALA A 149 -40.51 4.24 13.67
C ALA A 149 -40.99 5.09 12.49
N VAL A 150 -42.31 5.28 12.39
CA VAL A 150 -42.94 6.16 11.40
C VAL A 150 -42.49 5.81 9.96
N ASP A 151 -42.61 4.53 9.59
CA ASP A 151 -42.25 3.99 8.27
C ASP A 151 -40.80 4.24 7.82
N SER A 152 -39.89 4.44 8.77
CA SER A 152 -38.47 4.65 8.49
C SER A 152 -37.56 4.04 9.55
N TRP A 153 -36.35 3.66 9.14
CA TRP A 153 -35.30 3.22 10.06
C TRP A 153 -34.62 4.42 10.69
N VAL A 154 -34.64 4.49 12.02
CA VAL A 154 -33.97 5.53 12.81
C VAL A 154 -32.81 4.89 13.57
N VAL A 155 -31.60 5.43 13.38
CA VAL A 155 -30.42 5.01 14.13
C VAL A 155 -30.56 5.47 15.59
N LYS A 156 -30.43 4.54 16.54
CA LYS A 156 -30.42 4.84 17.97
C LYS A 156 -29.01 4.95 18.54
N GLU A 157 -28.12 4.05 18.13
CA GLU A 157 -26.75 3.98 18.62
C GLU A 157 -25.80 3.58 17.50
N THR A 158 -24.58 4.12 17.51
CA THR A 158 -23.49 3.69 16.64
C THR A 158 -22.18 3.68 17.42
N ARG A 159 -21.42 2.59 17.33
CA ARG A 159 -20.13 2.45 18.00
C ARG A 159 -19.10 1.78 17.10
N THR A 160 -17.86 2.25 17.17
CA THR A 160 -16.72 1.59 16.55
C THR A 160 -15.97 0.81 17.62
N ILE A 161 -15.73 -0.48 17.37
CA ILE A 161 -15.08 -1.40 18.30
C ILE A 161 -13.82 -1.91 17.60
N ILE A 162 -12.66 -1.72 18.23
CA ILE A 162 -11.37 -2.14 17.68
C ILE A 162 -10.85 -3.26 18.56
N THR A 163 -10.55 -4.39 17.96
CA THR A 163 -10.20 -5.61 18.66
C THR A 163 -8.95 -6.22 18.07
N GLN A 164 -7.97 -6.56 18.90
CA GLN A 164 -6.79 -7.30 18.45
C GLN A 164 -7.16 -8.75 18.18
N ILE A 165 -6.74 -9.28 17.03
CA ILE A 165 -7.14 -10.61 16.53
C ILE A 165 -5.95 -11.57 16.38
N GLU A 166 -4.89 -11.34 17.14
CA GLU A 166 -3.73 -12.21 17.25
C GLU A 166 -3.61 -12.72 18.68
N GLY A 167 -3.67 -14.04 18.86
CA GLY A 167 -3.53 -14.69 20.17
C GLY A 167 -4.85 -15.22 20.74
N ILE A 168 -5.29 -14.66 21.86
CA ILE A 168 -6.43 -15.14 22.66
C ILE A 168 -7.73 -14.49 22.16
N SER A 169 -8.87 -15.15 22.41
CA SER A 169 -10.17 -14.51 22.19
C SER A 169 -10.28 -13.23 23.01
N SER A 170 -11.00 -12.26 22.45
CA SER A 170 -11.11 -10.93 23.01
C SER A 170 -12.57 -10.55 23.13
N HIS A 171 -12.92 -10.00 24.29
CA HIS A 171 -14.29 -9.62 24.63
C HIS A 171 -14.46 -8.11 24.59
N SER A 172 -15.61 -7.63 24.11
CA SER A 172 -15.94 -6.21 24.05
C SER A 172 -17.45 -6.01 24.15
N ASN A 173 -17.88 -5.01 24.92
CA ASN A 173 -19.30 -4.63 24.97
C ASN A 173 -19.71 -4.01 23.63
N LEU A 174 -20.79 -4.52 23.05
CA LEU A 174 -21.36 -4.02 21.80
C LEU A 174 -22.15 -2.73 22.04
N ASP A 175 -23.02 -2.73 23.05
CA ASP A 175 -23.96 -1.66 23.36
C ASP A 175 -23.49 -0.84 24.58
N SER A 176 -24.02 0.38 24.72
CA SER A 176 -23.68 1.28 25.82
C SER A 176 -24.14 0.78 27.19
N ASN A 177 -25.17 -0.07 27.23
CA ASN A 177 -25.72 -0.59 28.48
C ASN A 177 -24.99 -1.85 28.96
N GLY A 178 -24.13 -2.44 28.13
CA GLY A 178 -23.36 -3.64 28.46
C GLY A 178 -24.18 -4.93 28.43
N LEU A 179 -25.38 -4.91 27.87
CA LEU A 179 -26.26 -6.08 27.75
C LEU A 179 -25.72 -7.09 26.74
N LEU A 180 -25.08 -6.61 25.68
CA LEU A 180 -24.55 -7.38 24.57
C LEU A 180 -23.02 -7.37 24.60
N MET A 181 -22.42 -8.55 24.67
CA MET A 181 -20.98 -8.72 24.64
C MET A 181 -20.56 -9.53 23.41
N MET A 182 -19.60 -9.02 22.66
CA MET A 182 -18.99 -9.71 21.53
C MET A 182 -17.67 -10.31 21.95
N GLU A 183 -17.50 -11.60 21.68
CA GLU A 183 -16.22 -12.29 21.68
C GLU A 183 -15.76 -12.49 20.23
N VAL A 184 -14.51 -12.12 19.95
CA VAL A 184 -13.86 -12.37 18.67
C VAL A 184 -12.87 -13.50 18.84
N ILE A 185 -13.09 -14.61 18.14
CA ILE A 185 -12.18 -15.74 18.11
C ILE A 185 -11.29 -15.62 16.86
N PRO A 186 -9.95 -15.54 17.03
CA PRO A 186 -9.05 -15.37 15.92
C PRO A 186 -9.03 -16.61 15.01
N SER A 187 -9.18 -16.38 13.71
CA SER A 187 -9.21 -17.41 12.67
C SER A 187 -7.83 -17.60 12.04
N GLY A 188 -6.87 -18.07 12.84
CA GLY A 188 -5.54 -18.45 12.36
C GLY A 188 -4.70 -17.30 11.77
N GLN A 189 -3.73 -17.66 10.92
CA GLN A 189 -2.78 -16.70 10.33
C GLN A 189 -3.40 -15.98 9.14
N PHE A 190 -3.29 -14.65 9.13
CA PHE A 190 -3.73 -13.84 7.98
C PHE A 190 -2.87 -14.17 6.75
N PRO A 191 -3.49 -14.37 5.56
CA PRO A 191 -2.79 -14.88 4.39
C PRO A 191 -1.78 -13.90 3.80
N HIS A 192 -1.95 -12.61 4.09
CA HIS A 192 -1.14 -11.55 3.54
C HIS A 192 -0.60 -10.64 4.62
N GLN A 193 0.66 -10.24 4.46
CA GLN A 193 1.34 -9.30 5.33
C GLN A 193 2.38 -8.55 4.50
N LEU A 194 2.53 -7.26 4.74
CA LEU A 194 3.67 -6.53 4.18
C LEU A 194 4.98 -7.07 4.78
N VAL A 195 5.97 -7.23 3.91
CA VAL A 195 7.29 -7.70 4.32
C VAL A 195 7.99 -6.62 5.15
N ASN A 196 8.62 -7.03 6.24
CA ASN A 196 9.45 -6.15 7.05
C ASN A 196 10.61 -5.60 6.20
N GLY A 197 10.82 -4.29 6.22
CA GLY A 197 11.82 -3.67 5.35
C GLY A 197 11.66 -2.16 5.22
N MET A 198 12.42 -1.58 4.30
CA MET A 198 12.42 -0.15 4.02
C MET A 198 11.32 0.24 3.04
N TYR A 199 10.54 1.25 3.41
CA TYR A 199 9.52 1.90 2.61
C TYR A 199 9.72 3.41 2.70
N PHE A 200 8.97 4.17 1.91
CA PHE A 200 9.01 5.62 2.02
C PHE A 200 7.66 6.24 1.69
N THR A 201 7.45 7.44 2.20
CA THR A 201 6.29 8.28 1.89
C THR A 201 6.78 9.69 1.59
N GLU A 202 6.00 10.45 0.82
CA GLU A 202 6.21 11.88 0.73
C GLU A 202 5.97 12.53 2.09
N SER A 203 6.85 13.47 2.48
CA SER A 203 6.75 14.20 3.74
C SER A 203 5.72 15.31 3.59
N THR A 204 4.48 15.05 3.97
CA THR A 204 3.40 16.03 4.02
C THR A 204 3.37 16.75 5.37
N HIS A 205 2.54 17.79 5.53
CA HIS A 205 2.47 18.57 6.78
C HIS A 205 2.15 17.69 8.01
N VAL A 206 2.65 18.07 9.19
CA VAL A 206 2.47 17.33 10.45
C VAL A 206 1.00 16.98 10.67
N GLY A 207 0.70 15.68 10.83
CA GLY A 207 -0.65 15.17 11.04
C GLY A 207 -1.38 14.68 9.79
N SER A 208 -0.74 14.74 8.62
CA SER A 208 -1.27 14.13 7.40
C SER A 208 -0.79 12.67 7.25
N THR A 209 -1.66 11.84 6.70
CA THR A 209 -1.39 10.44 6.41
C THR A 209 -0.88 10.33 4.97
N GLY A 210 0.39 9.94 4.80
CA GLY A 210 0.99 9.75 3.48
C GLY A 210 0.91 8.29 3.03
N GLU A 211 0.47 8.05 1.80
CA GLU A 211 0.52 6.71 1.20
C GLU A 211 1.98 6.24 1.03
N ILE A 212 2.23 4.99 1.37
CA ILE A 212 3.59 4.43 1.31
C ILE A 212 3.89 3.82 -0.06
N ARG A 213 5.16 3.91 -0.44
CA ARG A 213 5.75 3.33 -1.66
C ARG A 213 6.77 2.26 -1.28
N MET A 214 6.89 1.25 -2.14
CA MET A 214 7.88 0.18 -2.00
C MET A 214 8.92 0.30 -3.11
N GLY A 215 10.20 0.30 -2.74
CA GLY A 215 11.31 0.36 -3.66
C GLY A 215 12.62 0.06 -2.95
N ARG A 216 13.73 0.09 -3.70
CA ARG A 216 15.06 -0.08 -3.12
C ARG A 216 15.45 1.22 -2.42
N VAL A 217 15.36 1.25 -1.09
CA VAL A 217 15.71 2.39 -0.23
C VAL A 217 16.80 1.94 0.74
N ASN A 218 17.84 2.74 0.88
CA ASN A 218 18.91 2.48 1.83
C ASN A 218 18.37 2.43 3.26
N ASP A 219 18.88 1.51 4.08
CA ASP A 219 18.73 1.61 5.54
C ASP A 219 19.48 2.85 6.06
N PHE A 220 19.23 3.24 7.30
CA PHE A 220 19.84 4.39 7.95
C PHE A 220 21.37 4.35 7.96
N ASN A 221 21.99 3.17 8.06
CA ASN A 221 23.46 3.05 8.05
C ASN A 221 24.05 2.78 6.65
N ASP A 222 23.20 2.46 5.68
CA ASP A 222 23.63 2.11 4.33
C ASP A 222 23.77 3.34 3.43
N MET A 223 24.63 3.22 2.41
CA MET A 223 24.91 4.31 1.47
C MET A 223 25.25 3.77 0.07
N ASN A 224 24.29 3.05 -0.51
CA ASN A 224 24.33 2.64 -1.90
C ASN A 224 23.78 3.77 -2.81
N PRO A 225 24.59 4.34 -3.72
CA PRO A 225 24.13 5.38 -4.65
C PRO A 225 23.09 4.87 -5.67
N ASP A 226 22.95 3.56 -5.85
CA ASP A 226 21.97 2.96 -6.74
C ASP A 226 20.56 2.85 -6.13
N ASP A 227 20.44 3.03 -4.80
CA ASP A 227 19.20 2.89 -4.03
C ASP A 227 18.73 4.26 -3.51
N LEU A 228 17.43 4.47 -3.32
CA LEU A 228 16.90 5.73 -2.77
C LEU A 228 17.50 6.07 -1.39
N GLY A 229 17.47 7.36 -1.04
CA GLY A 229 17.83 7.82 0.30
C GLY A 229 19.32 8.10 0.53
N TRP A 230 20.14 8.17 -0.52
CA TRP A 230 21.55 8.60 -0.40
C TRP A 230 21.73 10.13 -0.27
N TYR A 231 20.69 10.94 -0.52
CA TYR A 231 20.71 12.40 -0.33
C TYR A 231 19.76 12.80 0.81
N ARG A 232 20.31 12.98 2.02
CA ARG A 232 19.54 13.02 3.27
C ARG A 232 19.50 14.41 3.88
N ARG A 233 18.40 14.73 4.55
CA ARG A 233 18.28 15.91 5.38
C ARG A 233 19.02 15.67 6.70
N ASN A 234 19.83 16.63 7.11
CA ASN A 234 20.44 16.65 8.42
C ASN A 234 19.49 17.37 9.39
N ASP A 235 19.07 16.69 10.46
CA ASP A 235 18.12 17.25 11.42
C ASP A 235 18.66 18.47 12.18
N ALA A 236 19.98 18.54 12.41
CA ALA A 236 20.61 19.63 13.15
C ALA A 236 20.71 20.92 12.34
N THR A 237 20.96 20.81 11.02
CA THR A 237 21.14 21.97 10.13
C THR A 237 19.94 22.23 9.24
N GLY A 238 19.02 21.28 9.14
CA GLY A 238 17.90 21.27 8.20
C GLY A 238 18.32 21.12 6.73
N ARG A 239 19.62 21.02 6.42
CA ARG A 239 20.17 20.99 5.06
C ARG A 239 20.25 19.57 4.51
N PHE A 240 20.06 19.44 3.19
CA PHE A 240 20.27 18.18 2.50
C PHE A 240 21.74 17.99 2.12
N GLN A 241 22.27 16.81 2.45
CA GLN A 241 23.64 16.41 2.20
C GLN A 241 23.72 14.92 1.88
N VAL A 242 24.73 14.55 1.11
CA VAL A 242 25.13 13.15 0.93
C VAL A 242 25.92 12.72 2.17
N PRO A 243 25.50 11.67 2.90
CA PRO A 243 26.29 11.09 3.99
C PRO A 243 27.70 10.76 3.50
N SER A 244 28.73 11.14 4.27
CA SER A 244 30.14 10.95 3.88
C SER A 244 30.46 11.41 2.45
N GLY A 245 29.77 12.46 1.98
CA GLY A 245 29.78 12.90 0.58
C GLY A 245 31.17 13.20 0.02
N GLU A 246 32.11 13.59 0.88
CA GLU A 246 33.52 13.79 0.53
C GLU A 246 34.16 12.54 -0.09
N LEU A 247 33.91 11.37 0.50
CA LEU A 247 34.42 10.08 0.02
C LEU A 247 33.52 9.51 -1.08
N THR A 248 32.21 9.71 -0.96
CA THR A 248 31.22 9.21 -1.91
C THR A 248 31.42 9.81 -3.28
N MET A 249 31.59 11.13 -3.38
CA MET A 249 31.74 11.83 -4.65
C MET A 249 32.98 11.40 -5.41
N LYS A 250 34.08 11.13 -4.71
CA LYS A 250 35.29 10.57 -5.33
C LYS A 250 35.03 9.19 -5.98
N ARG A 251 34.09 8.41 -5.45
CA ARG A 251 33.77 7.07 -5.96
C ARG A 251 32.75 7.11 -7.10
N ILE A 252 31.77 7.99 -7.05
CA ILE A 252 30.63 7.99 -7.99
C ILE A 252 30.77 9.02 -9.11
N HIS A 253 31.58 10.07 -8.94
CA HIS A 253 31.77 11.06 -9.99
C HIS A 253 32.89 10.61 -10.93
N GLU A 254 32.55 10.44 -12.19
CA GLU A 254 33.47 10.14 -13.27
C GLU A 254 33.54 11.34 -14.19
N ALA A 255 34.73 11.93 -14.34
CA ALA A 255 34.95 13.03 -15.26
C ALA A 255 36.21 12.82 -16.10
N LYS A 256 36.14 13.22 -17.37
CA LYS A 256 37.23 13.07 -18.33
C LYS A 256 37.37 14.32 -19.20
N VAL A 257 38.60 14.78 -19.35
CA VAL A 257 38.93 15.88 -20.27
C VAL A 257 38.85 15.39 -21.72
N ILE A 258 38.12 16.13 -22.55
CA ILE A 258 38.09 15.92 -24.01
C ILE A 258 39.05 16.90 -24.70
N ASP A 259 38.99 18.18 -24.32
CA ASP A 259 39.96 19.21 -24.72
C ASP A 259 40.14 20.20 -23.56
N CYS A 260 41.36 20.29 -23.02
CA CYS A 260 41.63 21.10 -21.84
C CYS A 260 41.60 22.60 -22.16
N LYS A 261 42.18 23.01 -23.30
CA LYS A 261 42.25 24.43 -23.70
C LYS A 261 40.86 25.00 -24.01
N GLN A 262 39.99 24.18 -24.58
CA GLN A 262 38.60 24.54 -24.87
C GLN A 262 37.65 24.30 -23.69
N GLN A 263 38.14 23.80 -22.55
CA GLN A 263 37.33 23.44 -21.37
C GLN A 263 36.19 22.46 -21.71
N ARG A 264 36.43 21.55 -22.67
CA ARG A 264 35.45 20.55 -23.09
C ARG A 264 35.64 19.28 -22.27
N ILE A 265 34.68 19.01 -21.39
CA ILE A 265 34.77 17.99 -20.35
C ILE A 265 33.53 17.08 -20.44
N SER A 266 33.74 15.78 -20.25
CA SER A 266 32.68 14.80 -20.02
C SER A 266 32.56 14.57 -18.52
N SER A 267 31.34 14.66 -17.96
CA SER A 267 31.07 14.38 -16.55
C SER A 267 29.83 13.50 -16.43
N LEU A 268 29.93 12.47 -15.60
CA LEU A 268 28.89 11.51 -15.30
C LEU A 268 28.90 11.21 -13.80
N ILE A 269 27.73 11.00 -13.22
CA ILE A 269 27.59 10.52 -11.85
C ILE A 269 27.02 9.11 -11.92
N ASN A 270 27.79 8.14 -11.46
CA ASN A 270 27.39 6.74 -11.38
C ASN A 270 26.54 6.52 -10.13
N ALA A 271 25.28 6.94 -10.21
CA ALA A 271 24.25 6.80 -9.19
C ALA A 271 22.87 6.68 -9.84
N ASN A 272 21.85 6.27 -9.07
CA ASN A 272 20.46 6.33 -9.51
C ASN A 272 19.68 7.38 -8.72
N TYR A 273 18.45 7.62 -9.15
CA TYR A 273 17.50 8.50 -8.44
C TYR A 273 18.00 9.93 -8.23
N TYR A 274 18.59 10.52 -9.27
CA TYR A 274 18.84 11.97 -9.35
C TYR A 274 18.30 12.52 -10.67
N LYS A 275 18.02 13.82 -10.69
CA LYS A 275 17.54 14.50 -11.90
C LYS A 275 18.72 14.76 -12.85
N GLN A 276 18.88 13.90 -13.86
CA GLN A 276 19.70 14.19 -15.05
C GLN A 276 18.88 14.16 -16.35
N ASN A 277 18.07 13.09 -16.56
CA ASN A 277 17.17 12.92 -17.71
C ASN A 277 16.01 11.94 -17.39
N SER A 278 15.17 12.33 -16.43
CA SER A 278 14.03 11.57 -15.85
C SER A 278 14.42 10.38 -14.96
N PHE A 279 13.82 10.31 -13.78
CA PHE A 279 13.86 9.17 -12.87
C PHE A 279 12.42 8.67 -12.71
N ILE A 280 12.24 7.37 -12.51
CA ILE A 280 10.93 6.78 -12.25
C ILE A 280 10.83 6.51 -10.76
N LEU A 281 9.86 7.13 -10.09
CA LEU A 281 9.57 6.84 -8.69
C LEU A 281 8.93 5.45 -8.59
N PRO A 282 9.35 4.64 -7.61
CA PRO A 282 8.64 3.40 -7.28
C PRO A 282 7.17 3.64 -7.00
N GLN A 283 6.31 2.69 -7.40
CA GLN A 283 4.86 2.82 -7.27
C GLN A 283 4.40 2.72 -5.80
N TYR A 284 3.17 3.20 -5.54
CA TYR A 284 2.51 3.00 -4.26
C TYR A 284 2.24 1.51 -4.01
N VAL A 285 2.28 1.09 -2.75
CA VAL A 285 2.05 -0.33 -2.41
C VAL A 285 0.64 -0.79 -2.77
N THR A 286 -0.34 0.12 -2.79
CA THR A 286 -1.72 -0.12 -3.23
C THR A 286 -1.82 -0.48 -4.71
N ASN A 287 -0.92 0.07 -5.55
CA ASN A 287 -0.84 -0.27 -6.97
C ASN A 287 -0.13 -1.62 -7.20
N ILE A 288 0.80 -1.96 -6.31
CA ILE A 288 1.57 -3.21 -6.41
C ILE A 288 0.71 -4.40 -5.91
N TYR A 289 0.06 -4.23 -4.75
CA TYR A 289 -0.64 -5.30 -4.04
C TYR A 289 -2.15 -5.05 -3.98
N ARG A 290 -2.92 -5.84 -4.73
CA ARG A 290 -4.40 -5.75 -4.75
C ARG A 290 -5.09 -6.11 -3.43
N TRP A 291 -4.42 -6.84 -2.54
CA TRP A 291 -4.98 -7.18 -1.22
C TRP A 291 -4.96 -5.98 -0.26
N ILE A 292 -4.26 -4.89 -0.62
CA ILE A 292 -4.17 -3.66 0.18
C ILE A 292 -5.21 -2.67 -0.34
N GLU A 293 -6.19 -2.33 0.50
CA GLU A 293 -7.13 -1.25 0.23
C GLU A 293 -6.46 0.11 0.45
N SER A 294 -5.72 0.24 1.55
CA SER A 294 -4.94 1.44 1.85
C SER A 294 -3.72 1.08 2.68
N ALA A 295 -2.65 1.85 2.53
CA ALA A 295 -1.47 1.73 3.36
C ALA A 295 -0.88 3.11 3.59
N ALA A 296 -1.03 3.61 4.81
CA ALA A 296 -0.68 4.98 5.13
C ALA A 296 0.19 5.06 6.38
N PHE A 297 1.19 5.94 6.31
CA PHE A 297 2.01 6.28 7.47
C PHE A 297 1.30 7.32 8.34
N ASN A 298 1.09 6.97 9.60
CA ASN A 298 0.57 7.87 10.62
C ASN A 298 1.73 8.36 11.50
N GLU A 299 2.11 9.63 11.30
CA GLU A 299 3.22 10.23 12.04
C GLU A 299 2.98 10.29 13.56
N SER A 300 1.73 10.50 13.98
CA SER A 300 1.36 10.66 15.39
C SER A 300 1.49 9.35 16.17
N SER A 301 1.05 8.24 15.59
CA SER A 301 1.16 6.91 16.21
C SER A 301 2.48 6.20 15.91
N ARG A 302 3.30 6.75 15.00
CA ARG A 302 4.55 6.12 14.50
C ARG A 302 4.31 4.71 13.96
N GLN A 303 3.20 4.55 13.25
CA GLN A 303 2.79 3.28 12.68
C GLN A 303 2.41 3.47 11.21
N VAL A 304 2.65 2.43 10.41
CA VAL A 304 1.96 2.28 9.14
C VAL A 304 0.75 1.40 9.37
N ILE A 305 -0.42 1.90 8.98
CA ILE A 305 -1.67 1.16 9.04
C ILE A 305 -1.96 0.67 7.62
N VAL A 306 -2.03 -0.65 7.47
CA VAL A 306 -2.37 -1.32 6.22
C VAL A 306 -3.76 -1.90 6.36
N SER A 307 -4.70 -1.40 5.58
CA SER A 307 -6.07 -1.93 5.52
C SER A 307 -6.19 -2.96 4.40
N HIS A 308 -6.77 -4.10 4.72
CA HIS A 308 -6.96 -5.21 3.80
C HIS A 308 -8.20 -4.98 2.94
N ALA A 309 -8.09 -5.14 1.63
CA ALA A 309 -9.23 -5.13 0.70
C ALA A 309 -10.02 -6.46 0.72
N HIS A 310 -9.35 -7.55 1.10
CA HIS A 310 -9.92 -8.89 1.23
C HIS A 310 -9.35 -9.58 2.46
N GLY A 311 -10.18 -10.32 3.19
CA GLY A 311 -9.78 -10.95 4.45
C GLY A 311 -10.43 -12.31 4.65
N VAL A 312 -9.92 -13.03 5.66
CA VAL A 312 -10.52 -14.28 6.14
C VAL A 312 -11.73 -13.98 7.01
N ASN A 313 -12.65 -14.95 7.11
CA ASN A 313 -13.78 -14.83 8.03
C ASN A 313 -13.28 -14.90 9.48
N LEU A 314 -13.81 -14.04 10.35
CA LEU A 314 -13.60 -14.10 11.79
C LEU A 314 -14.76 -14.86 12.44
N GLN A 315 -14.48 -15.64 13.47
CA GLN A 315 -15.54 -16.29 14.24
C GLN A 315 -15.97 -15.36 15.37
N LEU A 316 -17.25 -15.02 15.42
CA LEU A 316 -17.83 -14.18 16.46
C LEU A 316 -18.79 -14.97 17.34
N ASN A 317 -18.75 -14.70 18.64
CA ASN A 317 -19.78 -15.12 19.58
C ASN A 317 -20.41 -13.88 20.22
N ILE A 318 -21.73 -13.76 20.15
CA ILE A 318 -22.47 -12.72 20.86
C ILE A 318 -23.14 -13.34 22.08
N HIS A 319 -22.78 -12.83 23.25
CA HIS A 319 -23.33 -13.19 24.54
C HIS A 319 -24.31 -12.12 24.99
N VAL A 320 -25.43 -12.54 25.55
CA VAL A 320 -26.36 -11.67 26.28
C VAL A 320 -26.18 -11.89 27.77
N ASP A 321 -26.29 -10.81 28.54
CA ASP A 321 -26.27 -10.82 30.00
C ASP A 321 -27.19 -11.93 30.57
N GLU A 322 -26.76 -12.54 31.67
CA GLU A 322 -27.43 -13.70 32.29
C GLU A 322 -28.82 -13.36 32.83
N ASP A 323 -29.05 -12.10 33.18
CA ASP A 323 -30.32 -11.60 33.70
C ASP A 323 -31.39 -11.40 32.60
N PHE A 324 -31.03 -11.54 31.31
CA PHE A 324 -31.98 -11.36 30.21
C PHE A 324 -32.76 -12.65 29.89
N GLU A 325 -34.06 -12.62 30.16
CA GLU A 325 -35.00 -13.70 29.82
C GLU A 325 -35.66 -13.48 28.45
N GLY A 326 -34.95 -13.82 27.37
CA GLY A 326 -35.48 -13.67 26.01
C GLY A 326 -34.90 -14.66 25.01
N SER A 327 -34.95 -14.32 23.73
CA SER A 327 -34.30 -15.06 22.64
C SER A 327 -33.62 -14.12 21.65
N LEU A 328 -32.58 -14.61 20.97
CA LEU A 328 -31.90 -13.90 19.90
C LEU A 328 -32.29 -14.51 18.55
N VAL A 329 -32.70 -13.66 17.62
CA VAL A 329 -33.10 -14.07 16.26
C VAL A 329 -32.20 -13.40 15.23
N LEU A 330 -31.47 -14.20 14.46
CA LEU A 330 -30.67 -13.73 13.32
C LEU A 330 -31.57 -13.43 12.13
N LEU A 331 -31.31 -12.30 11.48
CA LEU A 331 -32.04 -11.81 10.32
C LEU A 331 -31.07 -11.65 9.15
N HIS A 332 -31.55 -11.92 7.95
CA HIS A 332 -30.79 -11.67 6.72
C HIS A 332 -31.70 -11.11 5.64
N ASN A 333 -31.14 -10.27 4.78
CA ASN A 333 -31.86 -9.77 3.62
C ASN A 333 -31.90 -10.83 2.50
N SER A 334 -32.86 -10.69 1.60
CA SER A 334 -32.89 -11.50 0.38
C SER A 334 -31.84 -11.00 -0.62
N SER A 335 -31.17 -11.94 -1.29
CA SER A 335 -30.18 -11.61 -2.33
C SER A 335 -30.84 -11.50 -3.70
N ARG A 336 -30.35 -10.60 -4.55
CA ARG A 336 -30.90 -10.36 -5.90
C ARG A 336 -29.79 -10.06 -6.91
N LEU A 337 -29.93 -10.59 -8.12
CA LEU A 337 -29.07 -10.32 -9.26
C LEU A 337 -29.94 -10.18 -10.51
N ASP A 338 -29.82 -9.08 -11.24
CA ASP A 338 -30.58 -8.85 -12.47
C ASP A 338 -29.82 -9.36 -13.70
N SER A 339 -28.55 -8.98 -13.84
CA SER A 339 -27.65 -9.48 -14.90
C SER A 339 -26.18 -9.32 -14.50
N PHE A 340 -25.28 -9.99 -15.22
CA PHE A 340 -23.84 -9.76 -15.09
C PHE A 340 -23.12 -9.95 -16.42
N SER A 341 -21.93 -9.37 -16.51
CA SER A 341 -21.00 -9.51 -17.63
C SER A 341 -19.57 -9.51 -17.11
N GLY A 342 -18.60 -9.96 -17.90
CA GLY A 342 -17.22 -9.96 -17.45
C GLY A 342 -16.25 -10.56 -18.45
N SER A 343 -15.00 -10.73 -18.00
CA SER A 343 -13.92 -11.37 -18.75
C SER A 343 -12.96 -12.12 -17.83
N ILE A 344 -12.25 -13.10 -18.38
CA ILE A 344 -11.12 -13.77 -17.72
C ILE A 344 -9.86 -13.00 -18.12
N GLN A 345 -9.07 -12.55 -17.15
CA GLN A 345 -7.90 -11.73 -17.40
C GLN A 345 -6.65 -12.34 -16.76
N VAL A 346 -5.54 -12.28 -17.51
CA VAL A 346 -4.19 -12.51 -17.03
C VAL A 346 -3.40 -11.24 -17.29
N ASP A 347 -2.93 -10.59 -16.21
CA ASP A 347 -2.18 -9.34 -16.33
C ASP A 347 -0.67 -9.55 -16.54
N SER A 348 0.07 -8.46 -16.79
CA SER A 348 1.53 -8.48 -17.00
C SER A 348 2.33 -9.10 -15.83
N GLN A 349 1.72 -9.26 -14.65
CA GLN A 349 2.32 -9.90 -13.48
C GLN A 349 1.91 -11.37 -13.32
N SER A 350 1.35 -12.00 -14.36
CA SER A 350 0.86 -13.38 -14.35
C SER A 350 -0.23 -13.65 -13.32
N ARG A 351 -1.05 -12.64 -12.96
CA ARG A 351 -2.17 -12.83 -12.03
C ARG A 351 -3.43 -13.15 -12.81
N HIS A 352 -4.11 -14.23 -12.41
CA HIS A 352 -5.34 -14.72 -13.03
C HIS A 352 -6.57 -14.29 -12.24
N TYR A 353 -7.54 -13.65 -12.89
CA TYR A 353 -8.77 -13.21 -12.24
C TYR A 353 -9.95 -13.11 -13.19
N LEU A 354 -11.16 -13.21 -12.63
CA LEU A 354 -12.40 -12.88 -13.30
C LEU A 354 -12.72 -11.42 -13.01
N ASN A 355 -12.81 -10.59 -14.05
CA ASN A 355 -13.31 -9.23 -13.95
C ASN A 355 -14.83 -9.26 -14.20
N ILE A 356 -15.61 -9.11 -13.14
CA ILE A 356 -17.08 -9.28 -13.15
C ILE A 356 -17.76 -7.94 -12.88
N ILE A 357 -18.69 -7.57 -13.74
CA ILE A 357 -19.58 -6.43 -13.56
C ILE A 357 -20.98 -6.96 -13.31
N LEU A 358 -21.48 -6.70 -12.10
CA LEU A 358 -22.82 -7.06 -11.65
C LEU A 358 -23.77 -5.88 -11.85
N THR A 359 -24.98 -6.16 -12.32
CA THR A 359 -26.04 -5.17 -12.53
C THR A 359 -27.22 -5.50 -11.63
N GLY A 360 -27.72 -4.49 -10.91
CA GLY A 360 -28.86 -4.63 -10.02
C GLY A 360 -28.65 -5.67 -8.89
N ALA A 361 -27.43 -5.80 -8.39
CA ALA A 361 -27.06 -6.80 -7.41
C ALA A 361 -27.18 -6.32 -5.95
N THR A 362 -27.54 -7.21 -5.03
CA THR A 362 -27.48 -7.02 -3.57
C THR A 362 -27.39 -8.36 -2.84
N GLY A 363 -26.62 -8.43 -1.75
CA GLY A 363 -26.45 -9.64 -0.94
C GLY A 363 -25.42 -10.63 -1.49
N LYS A 364 -25.62 -11.92 -1.23
CA LYS A 364 -24.68 -12.99 -1.57
C LYS A 364 -24.97 -13.60 -2.94
N MET A 365 -23.93 -13.67 -3.76
CA MET A 365 -23.97 -14.32 -5.08
C MET A 365 -23.04 -15.52 -5.10
N ASN A 366 -23.56 -16.64 -5.57
CA ASN A 366 -22.78 -17.85 -5.79
C ASN A 366 -22.52 -18.00 -7.29
N GLY A 367 -21.25 -18.16 -7.66
CA GLY A 367 -20.81 -18.34 -9.04
C GLY A 367 -20.09 -19.66 -9.24
N PHE A 368 -20.16 -20.18 -10.46
CA PHE A 368 -19.37 -21.32 -10.89
C PHE A 368 -18.91 -21.18 -12.33
N VAL A 369 -17.77 -21.79 -12.64
CA VAL A 369 -17.17 -21.80 -13.98
C VAL A 369 -17.20 -23.22 -14.53
N ARG A 370 -17.62 -23.36 -15.79
CA ARG A 370 -17.61 -24.65 -16.51
C ARG A 370 -16.36 -24.78 -17.36
N SER A 371 -15.93 -26.02 -17.56
CA SER A 371 -14.77 -26.32 -18.42
C SER A 371 -15.01 -25.94 -19.89
N ASN A 372 -16.24 -26.03 -20.40
CA ASN A 372 -16.58 -25.64 -21.77
C ASN A 372 -18.03 -25.15 -21.88
N GLN A 373 -18.45 -24.66 -23.05
CA GLN A 373 -19.77 -24.06 -23.34
C GLN A 373 -20.95 -25.05 -23.32
N SER A 374 -20.75 -26.31 -22.91
CA SER A 374 -21.81 -27.32 -22.88
C SER A 374 -22.29 -27.55 -21.45
N ALA A 375 -23.61 -27.46 -21.25
CA ALA A 375 -24.29 -27.64 -19.97
C ALA A 375 -24.10 -29.04 -19.33
N ALA A 376 -23.58 -30.01 -20.08
CA ALA A 376 -23.35 -31.38 -19.62
C ALA A 376 -21.99 -31.58 -18.91
N VAL A 377 -21.17 -30.53 -18.77
CA VAL A 377 -19.77 -30.65 -18.34
C VAL A 377 -19.56 -30.19 -16.89
N ALA A 378 -18.57 -30.80 -16.23
CA ALA A 378 -18.18 -30.55 -14.85
C ALA A 378 -17.87 -29.07 -14.56
N GLN A 379 -18.32 -28.62 -13.38
CA GLN A 379 -17.95 -27.35 -12.77
C GLN A 379 -16.50 -27.47 -12.28
N ILE A 380 -15.64 -26.56 -12.74
CA ILE A 380 -14.19 -26.59 -12.47
C ILE A 380 -13.76 -25.63 -11.37
N TYR A 381 -14.61 -24.63 -11.07
CA TYR A 381 -14.32 -23.63 -10.06
C TYR A 381 -15.61 -23.05 -9.50
N HIS A 382 -15.63 -22.80 -8.19
CA HIS A 382 -16.74 -22.20 -7.47
C HIS A 382 -16.24 -20.99 -6.69
N PHE A 383 -17.03 -19.93 -6.70
CA PHE A 383 -16.73 -18.71 -5.96
C PHE A 383 -18.00 -18.10 -5.37
N THR A 384 -17.83 -17.28 -4.34
CA THR A 384 -18.91 -16.51 -3.73
C THR A 384 -18.46 -15.06 -3.63
N VAL A 385 -19.34 -14.13 -4.02
CA VAL A 385 -19.12 -12.70 -3.85
C VAL A 385 -20.25 -12.09 -3.03
N TYR A 386 -19.92 -11.05 -2.27
CA TYR A 386 -20.84 -10.35 -1.39
C TYR A 386 -20.99 -8.90 -1.86
N ILE A 387 -22.23 -8.45 -2.04
CA ILE A 387 -22.57 -7.07 -2.32
C ILE A 387 -23.19 -6.48 -1.05
N HIS A 388 -22.49 -5.51 -0.49
CA HIS A 388 -22.76 -4.97 0.85
C HIS A 388 -23.87 -3.91 0.85
N GLU A 389 -24.20 -3.34 -0.31
CA GLU A 389 -25.29 -2.37 -0.43
C GLU A 389 -26.67 -3.01 -0.22
N ILE A 390 -27.47 -2.39 0.63
CA ILE A 390 -28.86 -2.80 0.91
C ILE A 390 -29.73 -2.60 -0.33
N SER A 391 -29.52 -1.51 -1.06
CA SER A 391 -30.19 -1.27 -2.33
C SER A 391 -29.50 -2.03 -3.46
N SER A 392 -30.29 -2.42 -4.46
CA SER A 392 -29.80 -3.01 -5.69
C SER A 392 -28.87 -2.02 -6.41
N THR A 393 -27.62 -2.40 -6.64
CA THR A 393 -26.60 -1.52 -7.23
C THR A 393 -25.77 -2.23 -8.31
N ASN A 394 -25.05 -1.44 -9.09
CA ASN A 394 -24.09 -1.94 -10.07
C ASN A 394 -22.70 -1.93 -9.46
N ARG A 395 -21.99 -3.06 -9.52
CA ARG A 395 -20.67 -3.23 -8.89
C ARG A 395 -19.72 -3.99 -9.80
N SER A 396 -18.46 -3.55 -9.85
CA SER A 396 -17.37 -4.26 -10.50
C SER A 396 -16.52 -4.95 -9.44
N LEU A 397 -16.16 -6.20 -9.66
CA LEU A 397 -15.41 -7.03 -8.73
C LEU A 397 -14.34 -7.83 -9.48
N LEU A 398 -13.22 -8.09 -8.79
CA LEU A 398 -12.16 -8.96 -9.26
C LEU A 398 -12.16 -10.23 -8.41
N VAL A 399 -12.42 -11.37 -9.02
CA VAL A 399 -12.43 -12.67 -8.32
C VAL A 399 -11.16 -13.44 -8.70
N PRO A 400 -10.31 -13.86 -7.76
CA PRO A 400 -9.14 -14.68 -8.06
C PRO A 400 -9.53 -15.94 -8.84
N TYR A 401 -8.77 -16.25 -9.90
CA TYR A 401 -9.04 -17.42 -10.74
C TYR A 401 -7.84 -18.37 -10.72
N PRO A 402 -8.01 -19.68 -10.49
CA PRO A 402 -6.89 -20.61 -10.42
C PRO A 402 -6.08 -20.68 -11.71
N ALA A 403 -4.76 -20.53 -11.61
CA ALA A 403 -3.84 -20.59 -12.76
C ALA A 403 -3.73 -21.99 -13.40
N THR A 404 -4.20 -23.03 -12.72
CA THR A 404 -4.24 -24.42 -13.22
C THR A 404 -5.30 -24.65 -14.30
N LEU A 405 -6.20 -23.69 -14.52
CA LEU A 405 -7.29 -23.82 -15.46
C LEU A 405 -6.86 -23.37 -16.86
N ASP A 406 -7.19 -24.18 -17.87
CA ASP A 406 -6.77 -23.99 -19.25
C ASP A 406 -7.22 -22.64 -19.83
N LYS A 407 -6.39 -22.09 -20.73
CA LYS A 407 -6.68 -20.87 -21.50
C LYS A 407 -7.94 -21.03 -22.37
N GLY A 408 -8.59 -19.90 -22.65
CA GLY A 408 -9.72 -19.80 -23.57
C GLY A 408 -11.03 -19.35 -22.91
N GLU A 409 -12.04 -19.13 -23.74
CA GLU A 409 -13.36 -18.68 -23.29
C GLU A 409 -14.06 -19.74 -22.44
N ARG A 410 -14.75 -19.30 -21.38
CA ARG A 410 -15.49 -20.19 -20.48
C ARG A 410 -16.89 -19.67 -20.20
N GLU A 411 -17.82 -20.58 -20.00
CA GLU A 411 -19.15 -20.23 -19.49
C GLU A 411 -19.07 -20.06 -17.97
N VAL A 412 -19.44 -18.87 -17.51
CA VAL A 412 -19.56 -18.51 -16.10
C VAL A 412 -21.05 -18.36 -15.79
N CYS A 413 -21.49 -18.96 -14.70
CA CYS A 413 -22.88 -18.84 -14.25
C CYS A 413 -22.92 -18.27 -12.84
N MET A 414 -23.90 -17.41 -12.56
CA MET A 414 -24.09 -16.78 -11.26
C MET A 414 -25.55 -16.84 -10.83
N ARG A 415 -25.77 -16.95 -9.52
CA ARG A 415 -27.10 -16.89 -8.90
C ARG A 415 -27.06 -16.19 -7.56
N ALA A 416 -28.13 -15.49 -7.25
CA ALA A 416 -28.38 -14.99 -5.90
C ALA A 416 -28.67 -16.13 -4.93
N GLU A 417 -28.29 -15.95 -3.65
CA GLU A 417 -28.63 -16.89 -2.59
C GLU A 417 -30.15 -17.10 -2.47
N GLY A 418 -30.57 -18.35 -2.22
CA GLY A 418 -31.97 -18.75 -2.18
C GLY A 418 -32.60 -19.10 -3.54
N LYS A 419 -31.96 -18.77 -4.67
CA LYS A 419 -32.41 -19.22 -6.01
C LYS A 419 -31.92 -20.63 -6.32
N LYS A 420 -32.68 -21.41 -7.10
CA LYS A 420 -32.25 -22.75 -7.53
C LYS A 420 -31.17 -22.62 -8.60
N GLU A 421 -30.31 -23.64 -8.74
CA GLU A 421 -29.23 -23.62 -9.73
C GLU A 421 -29.72 -23.50 -11.17
N LYS A 422 -30.88 -24.07 -11.49
CA LYS A 422 -31.55 -23.91 -12.78
C LYS A 422 -31.94 -22.46 -13.13
N ASP A 423 -32.02 -21.59 -12.13
CA ASP A 423 -32.37 -20.17 -12.28
C ASP A 423 -31.09 -19.31 -12.36
N SER A 424 -29.92 -19.94 -12.57
CA SER A 424 -28.66 -19.22 -12.75
C SER A 424 -28.64 -18.49 -14.10
N ILE A 425 -28.08 -17.29 -14.06
CA ILE A 425 -27.78 -16.51 -15.26
C ILE A 425 -26.40 -16.99 -15.71
N CYS A 426 -26.22 -17.28 -17.00
CA CYS A 426 -24.95 -17.73 -17.55
C CYS A 426 -24.49 -16.81 -18.68
N ALA A 427 -23.20 -16.57 -18.76
CA ALA A 427 -22.56 -15.76 -19.80
C ALA A 427 -21.20 -16.37 -20.19
N VAL A 428 -20.83 -16.26 -21.46
CA VAL A 428 -19.51 -16.67 -21.94
C VAL A 428 -18.54 -15.51 -21.72
N PHE A 429 -17.48 -15.76 -20.96
CA PHE A 429 -16.45 -14.78 -20.67
C PHE A 429 -15.29 -14.93 -21.66
N PRO A 430 -14.91 -13.86 -22.37
CA PRO A 430 -13.71 -13.86 -23.21
C PRO A 430 -12.45 -13.94 -22.35
N PHE A 431 -11.39 -14.52 -22.91
CA PHE A 431 -10.08 -14.65 -22.28
C PHE A 431 -9.11 -13.60 -22.83
N HIS A 432 -8.48 -12.83 -21.95
CA HIS A 432 -7.49 -11.82 -22.28
C HIS A 432 -6.22 -12.05 -21.49
N GLU A 433 -5.07 -12.01 -22.16
CA GLU A 433 -3.74 -12.19 -21.57
C GLU A 433 -2.82 -11.08 -22.07
N GLU A 434 -2.22 -10.36 -21.12
CA GLU A 434 -1.20 -9.37 -21.37
C GLU A 434 0.18 -10.02 -21.35
N ALA A 435 1.12 -9.49 -22.15
CA ALA A 435 2.49 -9.96 -22.13
C ALA A 435 3.17 -9.59 -20.79
N LEU A 436 4.08 -10.45 -20.33
CA LEU A 436 4.94 -10.17 -19.17
C LEU A 436 5.79 -8.91 -19.41
N GLU A 437 5.81 -8.02 -18.42
CA GLU A 437 6.64 -6.79 -18.40
C GLU A 437 7.99 -6.98 -17.73
#